data_AF-A0A4Y2K2Z4-F1
#
_entry.id   AF-A0A4Y2K2Z4-F1
#
_cell.length_a   1.000
_cell.length_b   1.000
_cell.length_c   1.000
_cell.angle_alpha   90.00
_cell.angle_beta   90.00
_cell.angle_gamma   90.00
#
_symmetry.space_group_name_H-M   'P 1'
#
loop_
_entity.id
_entity.type
_entity.pdbx_description
1 polymer ?
#
loop_
_entity_poly.entity_id
_entity_poly.type
_entity_poly.pdbx_seq_one_letter_code
_entity_poly.pdbx_strand_id
1 'polypeptide(L)'
;MIEGTSGKLKPDAIFDYNIAKKGVDISDQIASYYNSLRKTVKWYRKLIIELICATSVVNAWYIHKRWGSKHFDILKFRENIIDRLLDEEPQTPKRRTIYFLEKYSGTARK
;
A
#
# COMPACT_ATOMS: atom_id res chain seq x y z
N MET A 1 -4.51 -23.35 34.74
CA MET A 1 -5.75 -22.94 34.03
C MET A 1 -6.04 -21.51 34.43
N ILE A 2 -6.38 -20.65 33.48
CA ILE A 2 -6.61 -19.22 33.71
C ILE A 2 -8.07 -18.91 33.36
N GLU A 3 -8.69 -18.05 34.15
CA GLU A 3 -10.04 -17.58 33.90
C GLU A 3 -10.00 -16.44 32.86
N GLY A 4 -10.64 -16.66 31.73
CA GLY A 4 -10.72 -15.66 30.67
C GLY A 4 -11.77 -14.59 30.94
N THR A 5 -11.77 -13.52 30.13
CA THR A 5 -12.71 -12.39 30.20
C THR A 5 -14.20 -12.78 30.09
N SER A 6 -14.50 -14.03 29.68
CA SER A 6 -15.86 -14.58 29.61
C SER A 6 -16.22 -15.47 30.81
N GLY A 7 -15.43 -15.47 31.89
CA GLY A 7 -15.63 -16.34 33.07
C GLY A 7 -15.40 -17.84 32.78
N LYS A 8 -14.73 -18.17 31.67
CA LYS A 8 -14.46 -19.55 31.26
C LYS A 8 -13.00 -19.91 31.57
N LEU A 9 -12.81 -20.98 32.33
CA LEU A 9 -11.49 -21.56 32.60
C LEU A 9 -10.96 -22.23 31.34
N LYS A 10 -9.80 -21.77 30.86
CA LYS A 10 -9.09 -22.38 29.73
C LYS A 10 -7.61 -22.56 30.08
N PRO A 11 -6.91 -23.51 29.45
CA PRO A 11 -5.46 -23.58 29.52
C PRO A 11 -4.81 -22.29 29.02
N ASP A 12 -3.67 -21.95 29.60
CA ASP A 12 -2.90 -20.74 29.28
C ASP A 12 -2.54 -20.67 27.78
N ALA A 13 -2.10 -21.80 27.22
CA ALA A 13 -1.80 -21.96 25.80
C ALA A 13 -2.96 -21.54 24.86
N ILE A 14 -4.21 -21.64 25.30
CA ILE A 14 -5.37 -21.19 24.49
C ILE A 14 -5.45 -19.67 24.46
N PHE A 15 -5.07 -18.98 25.53
CA PHE A 15 -5.04 -17.51 25.55
C PHE A 15 -3.93 -16.98 24.66
N ASP A 16 -2.72 -17.50 24.80
CA ASP A 16 -1.57 -17.13 23.97
C ASP A 16 -1.86 -17.31 22.48
N TYR A 17 -2.42 -18.47 22.10
CA TYR A 17 -2.82 -18.73 20.73
C TYR A 17 -3.82 -17.70 20.21
N ASN A 18 -4.87 -17.41 20.98
CA ASN A 18 -5.90 -16.46 20.57
C ASN A 18 -5.38 -15.03 20.51
N ILE A 19 -4.37 -14.66 21.29
CA ILE A 19 -3.72 -13.36 21.21
C ILE A 19 -2.86 -13.29 19.93
N ALA A 20 -2.03 -14.30 19.69
CA ALA A 20 -1.10 -14.33 18.56
C ALA A 20 -1.82 -14.41 17.21
N LYS A 21 -2.93 -15.15 17.10
CA LYS A 21 -3.64 -15.38 15.83
C LYS A 21 -4.33 -14.14 15.25
N LYS A 22 -4.77 -13.20 16.11
CA LYS A 22 -5.62 -12.06 15.70
C LYS A 22 -4.98 -11.09 14.71
N GLY A 23 -3.65 -11.09 14.58
CA GLY A 23 -2.94 -10.11 13.76
C GLY A 23 -3.37 -10.11 12.28
N VAL A 24 -3.53 -11.29 11.70
CA VAL A 24 -3.94 -11.45 10.28
C VAL A 24 -5.36 -10.93 10.09
N ASP A 25 -6.30 -11.38 10.92
CA ASP A 25 -7.70 -10.98 10.84
C ASP A 25 -7.88 -9.45 10.95
N ILE A 26 -7.12 -8.82 11.85
CA ILE A 26 -7.15 -7.36 12.03
C ILE A 26 -6.58 -6.65 10.79
N SER A 27 -5.47 -7.12 10.24
CA SER A 27 -4.87 -6.54 9.03
C SER A 27 -5.84 -6.63 7.84
N ASP A 28 -6.45 -7.79 7.65
CA ASP A 28 -7.43 -8.04 6.57
C ASP A 28 -8.68 -7.18 6.76
N GLN A 29 -9.15 -7.03 8.00
CA GLN A 29 -10.27 -6.15 8.32
C GLN A 29 -9.94 -4.69 7.95
N ILE A 30 -8.78 -4.18 8.35
CA ILE A 30 -8.34 -2.80 8.04
C ILE A 30 -8.18 -2.60 6.52
N ALA A 31 -7.63 -3.59 5.82
CA ALA A 31 -7.51 -3.58 4.37
C ALA A 31 -8.88 -3.52 3.68
N SER A 32 -9.84 -4.31 4.16
CA SER A 32 -11.18 -4.43 3.56
C SER A 32 -12.01 -3.16 3.63
N TYR A 33 -11.83 -2.32 4.67
CA TYR A 33 -12.57 -1.07 4.82
C TYR A 33 -12.34 -0.07 3.67
N TYR A 34 -11.17 -0.11 3.02
CA TYR A 34 -10.81 0.81 1.93
C TYR A 34 -10.25 0.05 0.72
N ASN A 35 -11.09 -0.82 0.16
CA ASN A 35 -10.70 -1.68 -0.95
C ASN A 35 -10.50 -0.91 -2.27
N SER A 36 -9.34 -1.12 -2.90
CA SER A 36 -8.95 -0.51 -4.18
C SER A 36 -9.20 -1.41 -5.40
N LEU A 37 -9.66 -2.65 -5.21
CA LEU A 37 -10.00 -3.57 -6.28
C LEU A 37 -11.14 -3.02 -7.15
N ARG A 38 -11.02 -3.27 -8.45
CA ARG A 38 -12.02 -2.95 -9.48
C ARG A 38 -12.20 -4.15 -10.40
N LYS A 39 -13.32 -4.20 -11.13
CA LYS A 39 -13.55 -5.23 -12.14
C LYS A 39 -12.43 -5.15 -13.19
N THR A 40 -11.72 -6.24 -13.38
CA THR A 40 -10.62 -6.34 -14.36
C THR A 40 -10.64 -7.72 -15.02
N VAL A 41 -10.33 -7.76 -16.32
CA VAL A 41 -10.27 -8.99 -17.12
C VAL A 41 -9.02 -9.80 -16.78
N LYS A 42 -7.90 -9.13 -16.44
CA LYS A 42 -6.62 -9.79 -16.19
C LYS A 42 -6.44 -10.03 -14.69
N TRP A 43 -6.47 -11.29 -14.26
CA TRP A 43 -6.46 -11.69 -12.85
C TRP A 43 -5.25 -11.17 -12.07
N TYR A 44 -4.06 -11.14 -12.69
CA TYR A 44 -2.82 -10.69 -12.03
C TYR A 44 -2.87 -9.23 -11.58
N ARG A 45 -3.69 -8.38 -12.24
CA ARG A 45 -3.85 -6.98 -11.84
C ARG A 45 -4.50 -6.88 -10.47
N LYS A 46 -5.41 -7.79 -10.12
CA LYS A 46 -6.02 -7.85 -8.79
C LYS A 46 -4.96 -8.10 -7.72
N LEU A 47 -4.04 -9.04 -7.96
CA LEU A 47 -2.96 -9.35 -7.02
C LEU A 47 -2.06 -8.13 -6.76
N ILE A 48 -1.65 -7.44 -7.82
CA ILE A 48 -0.76 -6.28 -7.69
C ILE A 48 -1.46 -5.15 -6.92
N ILE A 49 -2.74 -4.88 -7.23
CA ILE A 49 -3.53 -3.85 -6.54
C ILE A 49 -3.70 -4.20 -5.06
N GLU A 50 -4.02 -5.45 -4.75
CA GLU A 50 -4.19 -5.89 -3.35
C GLU A 50 -2.89 -5.84 -2.56
N LEU A 51 -1.78 -6.24 -3.19
CA LEU A 51 -0.46 -6.19 -2.57
C LEU A 51 -0.05 -4.75 -2.23
N ILE A 52 -0.22 -3.82 -3.18
CA ILE A 52 0.23 -2.43 -3.02
C ILE A 52 -0.77 -1.62 -2.18
N CYS A 53 -2.04 -1.57 -2.59
CA CYS A 53 -3.02 -0.64 -2.05
C CYS A 53 -3.68 -1.11 -0.74
N ALA A 54 -3.67 -2.42 -0.47
CA ALA A 54 -4.17 -3.00 0.77
C ALA A 54 -3.00 -3.39 1.69
N THR A 55 -2.28 -4.46 1.37
CA THR A 55 -1.28 -5.06 2.29
C THR A 55 -0.15 -4.08 2.63
N SER A 56 0.48 -3.49 1.62
CA SER A 56 1.64 -2.61 1.84
C SER A 56 1.25 -1.33 2.58
N VAL A 57 0.08 -0.75 2.27
CA VAL A 57 -0.41 0.45 2.95
C VAL A 57 -0.72 0.19 4.43
N VAL A 58 -1.37 -0.94 4.76
CA VAL A 58 -1.67 -1.28 6.16
C VAL A 58 -0.39 -1.53 6.95
N ASN A 59 0.59 -2.22 6.37
CA ASN A 59 1.89 -2.44 6.98
C ASN A 59 2.66 -1.12 7.20
N ALA A 60 2.71 -0.25 6.18
CA ALA A 60 3.35 1.05 6.28
C ALA A 60 2.67 1.93 7.34
N TRP A 61 1.34 1.91 7.41
CA TRP A 61 0.58 2.60 8.45
C TRP A 61 0.90 2.06 9.85
N TYR A 62 0.96 0.74 10.01
CA TYR A 62 1.30 0.12 11.30
C TYR A 62 2.71 0.50 11.76
N ILE A 63 3.70 0.48 10.85
CA ILE A 63 5.07 0.93 11.13
C ILE A 63 5.06 2.42 11.51
N HIS A 64 4.40 3.27 10.72
CA HIS A 64 4.30 4.70 11.02
C HIS A 64 3.58 4.96 12.35
N LYS A 65 2.57 4.16 12.70
CA LYS A 65 1.85 4.29 13.98
C LYS A 65 2.73 3.88 15.16
N ARG A 66 3.65 2.94 14.99
CA ARG A 66 4.47 2.38 16.07
C ARG A 66 5.80 3.13 16.27
N TRP A 67 6.37 3.71 15.21
CA TRP A 67 7.66 4.41 15.27
C TRP A 67 7.63 5.84 14.73
N GLY A 68 6.54 6.27 14.11
CA GLY A 68 6.40 7.64 13.61
C GLY A 68 6.05 8.64 14.71
N SER A 69 6.32 9.91 14.44
CA SER A 69 6.10 11.00 15.40
C SER A 69 4.63 11.43 15.51
N LYS A 70 3.80 11.13 14.51
CA LYS A 70 2.38 11.51 14.46
C LYS A 70 1.52 10.26 14.29
N HIS A 71 0.47 10.18 15.09
CA HIS A 71 -0.56 9.17 14.91
C HIS A 71 -1.59 9.67 13.91
N PHE A 72 -1.82 8.88 12.87
CA PHE A 72 -2.88 9.12 11.90
C PHE A 72 -3.84 7.94 11.92
N ASP A 73 -5.13 8.20 11.71
CA ASP A 73 -6.04 7.15 11.29
C ASP A 73 -5.67 6.66 9.90
N ILE A 74 -6.04 5.41 9.59
CA ILE A 74 -5.68 4.78 8.31
C ILE A 74 -6.20 5.57 7.11
N LEU A 75 -7.36 6.23 7.23
CA LEU A 75 -7.92 7.10 6.19
C LEU A 75 -7.01 8.30 5.92
N LYS A 76 -6.69 9.06 6.97
CA LYS A 76 -5.82 10.24 6.86
C LYS A 76 -4.42 9.88 6.39
N PHE A 77 -3.92 8.72 6.80
CA PHE A 77 -2.65 8.19 6.29
C PHE A 77 -2.71 7.93 4.78
N ARG A 78 -3.80 7.31 4.29
CA ARG A 78 -4.04 7.09 2.86
C ARG A 78 -4.17 8.39 2.08
N GLU A 79 -4.93 9.36 2.58
CA GLU A 79 -5.08 10.69 1.96
C GLU A 79 -3.73 11.36 1.78
N ASN A 80 -2.89 11.40 2.83
CA ASN A 80 -1.54 11.95 2.72
C ASN A 80 -0.69 11.21 1.67
N ILE A 81 -0.79 9.89 1.56
CA ILE A 81 -0.08 9.15 0.50
C ILE A 81 -0.57 9.58 -0.88
N ILE A 82 -1.88 9.69 -1.05
CA ILE A 82 -2.49 10.09 -2.33
C ILE A 82 -2.04 11.51 -2.69
N ASP A 83 -2.14 12.45 -1.77
CA ASP A 83 -1.73 13.85 -1.98
C ASP A 83 -0.25 13.92 -2.40
N ARG A 84 0.63 13.17 -1.72
CA ARG A 84 2.05 13.11 -2.06
C ARG A 84 2.36 12.44 -3.40
N LEU A 85 1.52 11.52 -3.84
CA LEU A 85 1.66 10.88 -5.15
C LEU A 85 1.10 11.75 -6.28
N LEU A 86 0.16 12.64 -5.97
CA LEU A 86 -0.47 13.57 -6.92
C LEU A 86 0.25 14.92 -7.00
N ASP A 87 1.01 15.30 -5.97
CA ASP A 87 1.94 16.42 -6.03
C ASP A 87 2.98 16.15 -7.14
N GLU A 88 2.76 16.75 -8.31
CA GLU A 88 3.82 16.84 -9.31
C GLU A 88 4.91 17.74 -8.71
N GLU A 89 6.12 17.19 -8.52
CA GLU A 89 7.30 18.06 -8.41
C GLU A 89 7.25 19.04 -9.58
N PRO A 90 7.48 20.35 -9.35
CA PRO A 90 7.51 21.30 -10.44
C PRO A 90 8.50 20.79 -11.47
N GLN A 91 7.97 20.36 -12.63
CA GLN A 91 8.79 19.96 -13.76
C GLN A 91 9.68 21.17 -14.06
N THR A 92 10.94 21.15 -13.61
CA THR A 92 11.94 22.07 -14.15
C THR A 92 11.81 21.91 -15.66
N PRO A 93 11.61 23.00 -16.43
CA PRO A 93 11.28 22.88 -17.83
C PRO A 93 12.30 21.97 -18.49
N LYS A 94 11.89 20.75 -18.87
CA LYS A 94 12.74 19.85 -19.63
C LYS A 94 13.10 20.66 -20.86
N ARG A 95 14.37 21.09 -20.97
CA ARG A 95 14.86 21.78 -22.17
C ARG A 95 14.37 20.94 -23.34
N ARG A 96 13.44 21.48 -24.13
CA ARG A 96 13.12 20.90 -25.42
C ARG A 96 14.42 20.98 -26.21
N THR A 97 15.17 19.89 -26.27
CA THR A 97 16.24 19.75 -27.24
C THR A 97 15.53 19.75 -28.59
N ILE A 98 15.54 20.90 -29.26
CA ILE A 98 15.05 21.01 -30.63
C ILE A 98 16.05 20.24 -31.48
N TYR A 99 15.74 18.97 -31.75
CA TYR A 99 16.48 18.20 -32.73
C TYR A 99 16.08 18.71 -34.11
N PHE A 100 16.94 19.54 -34.70
CA PHE A 100 16.75 19.97 -36.08
C PHE A 100 17.09 18.78 -36.98
N LEU A 101 16.09 18.25 -37.69
CA LEU A 101 16.29 17.20 -38.67
C LEU A 101 17.00 17.82 -39.88
N GLU A 102 18.32 17.65 -39.95
CA GLU A 102 19.09 18.01 -41.13
C GLU A 102 18.96 16.90 -42.18
N LYS A 103 18.69 17.28 -43.43
CA LYS A 103 18.56 16.30 -44.52
C LYS A 103 19.92 15.65 -44.75
N TYR A 104 19.98 14.33 -44.58
CA TYR A 104 21.16 13.55 -44.89
C TYR A 104 21.43 13.59 -46.41
N SER A 105 22.54 14.19 -46.82
CA SER A 105 22.95 14.36 -48.22
C SER A 105 23.62 13.13 -48.84
N GLY A 106 23.86 12.08 -48.05
CA GLY A 106 24.53 10.88 -48.51
C GLY A 106 23.61 9.91 -49.25
N THR A 107 24.16 9.18 -50.21
CA THR A 107 23.45 8.08 -50.86
C THR A 107 23.15 6.97 -49.87
N ALA A 108 21.93 6.42 -49.92
CA ALA A 108 21.53 5.28 -49.10
C ALA A 108 22.53 4.13 -49.30
N ARG A 109 23.06 3.59 -48.19
CA ARG A 109 23.93 2.42 -48.26
C ARG A 109 23.10 1.24 -48.78
N LYS A 110 23.63 0.56 -49.81
CA LYS A 110 23.06 -0.66 -50.37
C LYS A 110 23.13 -1.82 -49.39
#